data_AF-A0A964XCF6-F1
#
_entry.id   AF-A0A964XCF6-F1
#
_cell.length_a   1.000
_cell.length_b   1.000
_cell.length_c   1.000
_cell.angle_alpha   90.00
_cell.angle_beta   90.00
_cell.angle_gamma   90.00
#
_symmetry.space_group_name_H-M   'P 1'
#
loop_
_entity.id
_entity.type
_entity.pdbx_description
1 polymer ?
#
loop_
_entity_poly.entity_id
_entity_poly.type
_entity_poly.pdbx_seq_one_letter_code
_entity_poly.pdbx_strand_id
1 'polypeptide(L)'
;MQVVREGNCAQCGYDLTGLALVGRCPECGNEYDGDTRAGFASHAAQKQAKLDRIIARLRTGCLLSLGAMALMCAGVASFTGWGDTARAFAVGLVFALFFGLAAAVSYVYEKPED
;
A
#
# COMPACT_ATOMS: atom_id res chain seq x y z
N MET A 1 1.84 22.09 36.63
CA MET A 1 2.71 21.38 35.66
C MET A 1 1.91 21.17 34.39
N GLN A 2 2.13 21.98 33.36
CA GLN A 2 1.54 21.74 32.05
C GLN A 2 2.44 20.77 31.29
N VAL A 3 1.86 19.64 30.88
CA VAL A 3 2.54 18.63 30.07
C VAL A 3 2.68 19.22 28.66
N VAL A 4 3.89 19.60 28.27
CA VAL A 4 4.19 19.96 26.87
C VAL A 4 4.01 18.67 26.07
N ARG A 5 2.94 18.58 25.27
CA ARG A 5 2.69 17.42 24.41
C ARG A 5 3.47 17.61 23.10
N GLU A 6 4.37 16.68 22.82
CA GLU A 6 5.10 16.60 21.56
C GLU A 6 4.11 16.26 20.43
N GLY A 7 4.21 16.98 19.31
CA GLY A 7 3.42 16.65 18.13
C GLY A 7 3.53 17.68 17.01
N ASN A 8 3.54 17.18 15.78
CA ASN A 8 3.57 18.01 14.58
C ASN A 8 2.15 18.26 14.10
N CYS A 9 1.89 19.36 13.40
CA CYS A 9 0.63 19.61 12.73
C CYS A 9 0.36 18.51 11.68
N ALA A 10 -0.85 17.93 11.66
CA ALA A 10 -1.26 16.92 10.69
C ALA A 10 -1.30 17.44 9.24
N GLN A 11 -1.45 18.76 9.06
CA GLN A 11 -1.73 19.36 7.77
C GLN A 11 -0.45 19.85 7.07
N CYS A 12 0.43 20.55 7.78
CA CYS A 12 1.69 21.07 7.22
C CYS A 12 2.97 20.45 7.80
N GLY A 13 2.87 19.68 8.89
CA GLY A 13 4.03 19.07 9.55
C GLY A 13 4.84 20.01 10.45
N TYR A 14 4.40 21.25 10.66
CA TYR A 14 5.05 22.20 11.58
C TYR A 14 5.08 21.65 13.01
N ASP A 15 6.18 21.87 13.71
CA ASP A 15 6.34 21.43 15.09
C ASP A 15 5.49 22.31 16.03
N LEU A 16 4.48 21.71 16.67
CA LEU A 16 3.61 22.41 17.62
C LEU A 16 4.14 22.28 19.07
N THR A 17 5.34 21.72 19.25
CA THR A 17 5.95 21.54 20.57
C THR A 17 6.21 22.91 21.21
N GLY A 18 5.72 23.09 22.44
CA GLY A 18 5.85 24.35 23.17
C GLY A 18 4.79 25.41 22.84
N LEU A 19 3.86 25.15 21.91
CA LEU A 19 2.70 26.00 21.71
C LEU A 19 1.58 25.69 22.72
N ALA A 20 0.59 26.58 22.81
CA ALA A 20 -0.58 26.42 23.67
C ALA A 20 -1.31 25.11 23.37
N LEU A 21 -1.97 24.51 24.36
CA LEU A 21 -2.64 23.20 24.22
C LEU A 21 -3.70 23.23 23.12
N VAL A 22 -4.45 24.32 22.96
CA VAL A 22 -5.47 24.49 21.92
C VAL A 22 -5.17 25.76 21.14
N GLY A 23 -5.22 25.71 19.81
CA GLY A 23 -4.91 26.87 18.98
C GLY A 23 -4.97 26.61 17.48
N ARG A 24 -4.35 27.50 16.72
CA ARG A 24 -4.18 27.37 15.27
C ARG A 24 -2.71 27.28 14.93
N CYS A 25 -2.38 26.42 13.98
CA CYS A 25 -1.02 26.32 13.47
C CYS A 25 -0.61 27.63 12.80
N PRO A 26 0.56 28.22 13.13
CA PRO A 26 0.99 29.50 12.57
C PRO A 26 1.30 29.43 11.07
N GLU A 27 1.63 28.25 10.55
CA GLU A 27 2.00 28.07 9.14
C GLU A 27 0.78 27.87 8.23
N CYS A 28 -0.18 27.03 8.63
CA CYS A 28 -1.32 26.66 7.78
C CYS A 28 -2.68 27.14 8.30
N GLY A 29 -2.74 27.69 9.51
CA GLY A 29 -3.98 28.14 10.15
C GLY A 29 -4.90 27.01 10.64
N ASN A 30 -4.50 25.74 10.46
CA ASN A 30 -5.32 24.60 10.87
C ASN A 30 -5.48 24.56 12.39
N GLU A 31 -6.71 24.28 12.85
CA GLU A 31 -7.01 24.17 14.27
C GLU A 31 -6.42 22.87 14.84
N TYR A 32 -5.87 22.97 16.03
CA TYR A 32 -5.35 21.84 16.77
C TYR A 32 -5.79 21.92 18.23
N ASP A 33 -6.06 20.75 18.80
CA ASP A 33 -6.44 20.59 20.19
C ASP A 33 -5.60 19.47 20.78
N GLY A 34 -4.72 19.85 21.68
CA GLY A 34 -3.75 19.01 22.34
C GLY A 34 -4.38 18.10 23.38
N ASP A 35 -5.58 18.41 23.88
CA ASP A 35 -6.29 17.56 24.84
C ASP A 35 -6.91 16.35 24.13
N THR A 36 -7.60 16.62 23.01
CA THR A 36 -8.19 15.58 22.13
C THR A 36 -7.21 15.00 21.11
N ARG A 37 -6.02 15.61 20.94
CA ARG A 37 -5.05 15.36 19.85
C ARG A 37 -5.61 15.60 18.44
N ALA A 38 -6.71 16.34 18.31
CA ALA A 38 -7.22 16.76 17.01
C ALA A 38 -6.21 17.70 16.32
N GLY A 39 -5.98 17.52 15.01
CA GLY A 39 -5.05 18.35 14.24
C GLY A 39 -3.57 18.01 14.40
N PHE A 40 -3.19 17.06 15.26
CA PHE A 40 -1.82 16.55 15.36
C PHE A 40 -1.60 15.36 14.43
N ALA A 41 -0.42 15.28 13.82
CA ALA A 41 0.02 14.15 13.01
C ALA A 41 0.11 12.92 13.91
N SER A 42 -0.91 12.07 13.89
CA SER A 42 -0.87 10.83 14.66
C SER A 42 0.11 9.86 14.00
N HIS A 43 1.04 9.32 14.78
CA HIS A 43 1.92 8.23 14.33
C HIS A 43 1.11 7.05 13.76
N ALA A 44 -0.13 6.86 14.23
CA ALA A 44 -1.07 5.88 13.69
C ALA A 44 -1.45 6.19 12.24
N ALA A 45 -1.90 7.40 11.92
CA ALA A 45 -2.25 7.80 10.56
C ALA A 45 -1.04 7.72 9.60
N GLN A 46 0.14 8.15 10.05
CA GLN A 46 1.36 8.06 9.25
C GLN A 46 1.82 6.59 9.04
N LYS A 47 1.62 5.72 10.04
CA LYS A 47 1.91 4.29 9.95
C LYS A 47 0.92 3.58 9.02
N GLN A 48 -0.35 3.96 9.05
CA GLN A 48 -1.39 3.45 8.13
C GLN A 48 -1.03 3.77 6.67
N ALA A 49 -0.69 5.03 6.36
CA ALA A 49 -0.28 5.42 5.01
C ALA A 49 0.99 4.69 4.51
N LYS A 50 1.90 4.30 5.42
CA LYS A 50 3.06 3.46 5.08
C LYS A 50 2.68 2.00 4.86
N LEU A 51 1.81 1.44 5.70
CA LEU A 51 1.34 0.06 5.58
C LEU A 51 0.58 -0.14 4.27
N ASP A 52 -0.28 0.80 3.88
CA ASP A 52 -1.04 0.74 2.63
C ASP A 52 -0.10 0.67 1.41
N ARG A 53 0.97 1.48 1.39
CA ARG A 53 1.98 1.41 0.31
C ARG A 53 2.73 0.09 0.28
N ILE A 54 2.96 -0.53 1.44
CA ILE A 54 3.67 -1.82 1.53
C ILE A 54 2.77 -2.96 1.08
N ILE A 55 1.51 -2.98 1.55
CA ILE A 55 0.51 -3.99 1.20
C ILE A 55 0.25 -3.97 -0.31
N ALA A 56 0.12 -2.77 -0.91
CA ALA A 56 -0.05 -2.62 -2.36
C ALA A 56 1.10 -3.26 -3.17
N ARG A 57 2.35 -3.09 -2.72
CA ARG A 57 3.55 -3.66 -3.36
C ARG A 57 3.69 -5.16 -3.13
N LEU A 58 3.31 -5.65 -1.95
CA LEU A 58 3.41 -7.07 -1.62
C LEU A 58 2.41 -7.90 -2.44
N ARG A 59 1.20 -7.36 -2.64
CA ARG A 59 0.13 -8.03 -3.40
C ARG A 59 0.49 -8.20 -4.87
N THR A 60 0.99 -7.14 -5.52
CA THR A 60 1.45 -7.20 -6.92
C THR A 60 2.68 -8.10 -7.06
N GLY A 61 3.63 -8.04 -6.13
CA GLY A 61 4.80 -8.92 -6.12
C GLY A 61 4.43 -10.40 -6.00
N CYS A 62 3.47 -10.75 -5.14
CA CYS A 62 3.05 -12.14 -4.92
C CYS A 62 2.31 -12.73 -6.14
N LEU A 63 1.49 -11.93 -6.83
CA LEU A 63 0.81 -12.38 -8.06
C LEU A 63 1.80 -12.60 -9.21
N LEU A 64 2.80 -11.70 -9.35
CA LEU A 64 3.87 -11.84 -10.33
C LEU A 64 4.74 -13.07 -10.06
N SER A 65 5.12 -13.32 -8.81
CA SER A 65 5.95 -14.48 -8.46
C SER A 65 5.22 -15.80 -8.68
N LEU A 66 3.92 -15.88 -8.34
CA LEU A 66 3.09 -17.05 -8.63
C LEU A 66 2.94 -17.31 -10.13
N GLY A 67 2.68 -16.27 -10.93
CA GLY A 67 2.60 -16.38 -12.39
C GLY A 67 3.93 -16.84 -13.01
N ALA A 68 5.06 -16.27 -12.55
CA ALA A 68 6.39 -16.66 -12.99
C ALA A 68 6.71 -18.11 -12.62
N MET A 69 6.36 -18.53 -11.40
CA MET A 69 6.59 -19.91 -10.94
C MET A 69 5.76 -20.92 -11.74
N ALA A 70 4.49 -20.62 -12.05
CA ALA A 70 3.66 -21.46 -12.92
C ALA A 70 4.23 -21.59 -14.34
N LEU A 71 4.72 -20.48 -14.92
CA LEU A 71 5.42 -20.48 -16.22
C LEU A 71 6.69 -21.32 -16.19
N MET A 72 7.48 -21.19 -15.12
CA MET A 72 8.72 -21.95 -14.95
C MET A 72 8.43 -23.46 -14.83
N CYS A 73 7.41 -23.84 -14.06
CA CYS A 73 6.96 -25.23 -13.94
C CYS A 73 6.46 -25.81 -15.27
N ALA A 74 5.68 -25.04 -16.05
CA ALA A 74 5.21 -25.46 -17.37
C ALA A 74 6.37 -25.62 -18.37
N GLY A 75 7.38 -24.75 -18.29
CA GLY A 75 8.60 -24.85 -19.10
C GLY A 75 9.41 -26.12 -18.78
N VAL A 76 9.62 -26.43 -17.50
CA VAL A 76 10.32 -27.65 -17.08
C VAL A 76 9.53 -28.91 -17.46
N ALA A 77 8.21 -28.90 -17.31
CA ALA A 77 7.34 -30.02 -17.72
C ALA A 77 7.37 -30.25 -19.25
N SER A 78 7.61 -29.20 -20.04
CA SER A 78 7.78 -29.32 -21.49
C SER A 78 9.10 -30.01 -21.88
N PHE A 79 10.13 -29.91 -21.03
CA PHE A 79 11.43 -30.55 -21.25
C PHE A 79 11.41 -32.06 -20.93
N THR A 80 10.49 -32.53 -20.09
CA THR A 80 10.41 -33.94 -19.69
C THR A 80 9.60 -34.83 -20.65
N GLY A 81 9.11 -34.28 -21.77
CA GLY A 81 8.74 -35.06 -22.97
C GLY A 81 7.48 -35.91 -22.89
N TRP A 82 6.58 -35.68 -21.93
CA TRP A 82 5.32 -36.41 -21.81
C TRP A 82 4.10 -35.57 -22.21
N GLY A 83 3.77 -35.58 -23.51
CA GLY A 83 2.48 -35.13 -24.05
C GLY A 83 2.47 -33.76 -24.76
N ASP A 84 1.45 -33.55 -25.60
CA ASP A 84 1.22 -32.38 -26.49
C ASP A 84 1.63 -31.04 -25.86
N THR A 85 2.82 -30.56 -26.20
CA THR A 85 3.43 -29.30 -25.73
C THR A 85 2.54 -28.09 -25.96
N ALA A 86 1.71 -28.10 -27.01
CA ALA A 86 0.74 -27.06 -27.30
C ALA A 86 -0.28 -26.83 -26.17
N ARG A 87 -0.71 -27.89 -25.47
CA ARG A 87 -1.66 -27.78 -24.35
C ARG A 87 -1.00 -27.19 -23.10
N ALA A 88 0.26 -27.54 -22.83
CA ALA A 88 1.00 -27.00 -21.69
C ALA A 88 1.21 -25.48 -21.80
N PHE A 89 1.58 -25.00 -22.99
CA PHE A 89 1.70 -23.56 -23.26
C PHE A 89 0.35 -22.84 -23.17
N ALA A 90 -0.72 -23.41 -23.73
CA ALA A 90 -2.05 -22.81 -23.68
C ALA A 90 -2.55 -22.65 -22.23
N VAL A 91 -2.37 -23.67 -21.38
CA VAL A 91 -2.75 -23.59 -19.96
C VAL A 91 -1.93 -22.54 -19.22
N GLY A 92 -0.61 -22.48 -19.44
CA GLY A 92 0.25 -21.47 -18.85
C GLY A 92 -0.16 -20.04 -19.24
N LEU A 93 -0.49 -19.82 -20.51
CA LEU A 93 -0.94 -18.52 -21.02
C LEU A 93 -2.29 -18.09 -20.43
N VAL A 94 -3.23 -19.02 -20.28
CA VAL A 94 -4.53 -18.75 -19.64
C VAL A 94 -4.36 -18.37 -18.17
N PHE A 95 -3.52 -19.08 -17.42
CA PHE A 95 -3.24 -18.74 -16.02
C PHE A 95 -2.54 -17.39 -15.88
N ALA A 96 -1.55 -17.11 -16.75
CA ALA A 96 -0.87 -15.82 -16.77
C ALA A 96 -1.84 -14.66 -17.07
N LEU A 97 -2.74 -14.83 -18.05
CA LEU A 97 -3.78 -13.85 -18.36
C LEU A 97 -4.76 -13.65 -17.21
N PHE A 98 -5.23 -14.73 -16.58
CA PHE A 98 -6.16 -14.65 -15.44
C PHE A 98 -5.54 -13.90 -14.26
N PHE A 99 -4.31 -14.24 -13.87
CA PHE A 99 -3.60 -13.56 -12.79
C PHE A 99 -3.26 -12.11 -13.15
N GLY A 100 -2.88 -11.84 -14.39
CA GLY A 100 -2.65 -10.48 -14.89
C GLY A 100 -3.92 -9.61 -14.82
N LEU A 101 -5.06 -10.15 -15.24
CA LEU A 101 -6.36 -9.47 -15.15
C LEU A 101 -6.78 -9.22 -13.70
N ALA A 102 -6.63 -10.21 -12.82
CA ALA A 102 -6.92 -10.06 -11.40
C ALA A 102 -6.06 -8.96 -10.75
N ALA A 103 -4.77 -8.89 -11.10
CA ALA A 103 -3.87 -7.82 -10.66
C ALA A 103 -4.31 -6.45 -11.20
N ALA A 104 -4.67 -6.36 -12.48
CA ALA A 104 -5.12 -5.12 -13.10
C ALA A 104 -6.43 -4.60 -12.49
N VAL A 105 -7.42 -5.47 -12.28
CA VAL A 105 -8.70 -5.11 -11.64
C VAL A 105 -8.48 -4.67 -10.19
N SER A 106 -7.64 -5.39 -9.44
CA SER A 106 -7.28 -5.00 -8.08
C SER A 106 -6.63 -3.61 -8.05
N TYR A 107 -5.79 -3.28 -9.03
CA TYR A 107 -5.15 -1.97 -9.12
C TYR A 107 -6.16 -0.85 -9.42
N VAL A 108 -7.11 -1.10 -10.32
CA VAL A 108 -8.13 -0.11 -10.69
C VAL A 108 -9.09 0.17 -9.53
N TYR A 109 -9.49 -0.85 -8.77
CA TYR A 109 -10.41 -0.69 -7.63
C TYR A 109 -9.77 -0.04 -6.40
N GLU A 110 -8.45 -0.09 -6.28
CA GLU A 110 -7.74 0.47 -5.13
C GLU A 110 -7.37 1.94 -5.34
N LYS A 111 -7.72 2.53 -6.49
CA LYS A 111 -7.57 3.97 -6.69
C LYS A 111 -8.65 4.67 -5.85
N PRO A 112 -8.28 5.40 -4.77
CA PRO A 112 -9.26 6.15 -3.99
C PRO A 112 -9.92 7.17 -4.91
N GLU A 113 -11.25 7.28 -4.80
CA GLU A 113 -12.01 8.35 -5.42
C GLU A 113 -11.64 9.65 -4.71
N ASP A 114 -10.84 10.48 -5.38
CA ASP A 114 -10.52 11.85 -4.97
C ASP A 114 -11.71 12.80 -5.21
#